data_AF-A0A956N548-F1
#
_entry.id   AF-A0A956N548-F1
#
_cell.length_a   1.000
_cell.length_b   1.000
_cell.length_c   1.000
_cell.angle_alpha   90.00
_cell.angle_beta   90.00
_cell.angle_gamma   90.00
#
_symmetry.space_group_name_H-M   'P 1'
#
loop_
_entity.id
_entity.type
_entity.pdbx_description
1 polymer ?
#
loop_
_entity_poly.entity_id
_entity_poly.type
_entity_poly.pdbx_seq_one_letter_code
_entity_poly.pdbx_strand_id
1 'polypeptide(L)'
;MSPEMVDCFRHPIFVGVLGAFIGSFLNVVIHRVPLKRSIVHPGSACPKCGHPVRPWDNIPVLSWLLLRGRCRDCKTPIPPRYPLVEALTGLLFAGT
;
A
#
# COMPACT_ATOMS: atom_id res chain seq x y z
N MET A 1 14.72 -25.43 14.36
CA MET A 1 13.75 -24.46 13.80
C MET A 1 12.41 -25.18 13.73
N SER A 2 11.39 -24.72 14.46
CA SER A 2 10.15 -25.47 14.67
C SER A 2 9.31 -25.52 13.38
N PRO A 3 8.68 -26.66 13.05
CA PRO A 3 7.83 -26.83 11.85
C PRO A 3 6.70 -25.79 11.76
N GLU A 4 6.17 -25.34 12.91
CA GLU A 4 5.10 -24.33 13.00
C GLU A 4 5.49 -22.98 12.38
N MET A 5 6.77 -22.60 12.45
CA MET A 5 7.25 -21.35 11.87
C MET A 5 7.28 -21.42 10.34
N VAL A 6 7.56 -22.58 9.76
CA VAL A 6 7.59 -22.82 8.31
C VAL A 6 6.17 -22.78 7.72
N ASP A 7 5.18 -23.28 8.46
CA ASP A 7 3.77 -23.23 8.03
C ASP A 7 3.21 -21.81 7.99
N CYS A 8 3.63 -20.93 8.90
CA CYS A 8 3.27 -19.51 8.88
C CYS A 8 3.75 -18.82 7.59
N PHE A 9 4.96 -19.16 7.11
CA PHE A 9 5.50 -18.66 5.83
C PHE A 9 4.82 -19.25 4.59
N ARG A 10 4.13 -20.38 4.70
CA ARG A 10 3.35 -21.01 3.62
C ARG A 10 1.90 -20.53 3.58
N HIS A 11 1.44 -19.76 4.56
CA HIS A 11 0.05 -19.38 4.63
C HIS A 11 -0.27 -18.30 3.57
N PRO A 12 -1.18 -18.54 2.61
CA PRO A 12 -1.44 -17.63 1.48
C PRO A 12 -1.88 -16.24 1.92
N ILE A 13 -2.59 -16.15 3.05
CA ILE A 13 -2.98 -14.87 3.67
C ILE A 13 -1.74 -14.07 4.11
N PHE A 14 -0.76 -14.70 4.77
CA PHE A 14 0.41 -13.99 5.28
C PHE A 14 1.25 -13.42 4.13
N VAL A 15 1.54 -14.24 3.12
CA VAL A 15 2.27 -13.80 1.92
C VAL A 15 1.48 -12.79 1.11
N GLY A 16 0.15 -12.93 1.04
CA GLY A 16 -0.73 -11.96 0.37
C GLY A 16 -0.75 -10.59 1.06
N VAL A 17 -0.78 -10.54 2.40
CA VAL A 17 -0.67 -9.30 3.17
C VAL A 17 0.69 -8.65 2.91
N LEU A 18 1.78 -9.42 2.97
CA LEU A 18 3.12 -8.92 2.66
C LEU A 18 3.18 -8.37 1.22
N GLY A 19 2.61 -9.08 0.26
CA GLY A 19 2.48 -8.63 -1.14
C GLY A 19 1.72 -7.32 -1.27
N ALA A 20 0.64 -7.12 -0.51
CA ALA A 20 -0.09 -5.85 -0.51
C ALA A 20 0.74 -4.68 0.02
N PHE A 21 1.55 -4.89 1.07
CA PHE A 21 2.49 -3.88 1.56
C PHE A 21 3.60 -3.57 0.55
N ILE A 22 4.12 -4.60 -0.14
CA ILE A 22 5.06 -4.41 -1.24
C ILE A 22 4.41 -3.58 -2.35
N GLY A 23 3.19 -3.91 -2.76
CA GLY A 23 2.42 -3.13 -3.74
C GLY A 23 2.22 -1.67 -3.34
N SER A 24 1.99 -1.41 -2.05
CA SER A 24 1.87 -0.05 -1.52
C SER A 24 3.20 0.73 -1.63
N PHE A 25 4.32 0.08 -1.33
CA PHE A 25 5.64 0.67 -1.54
C PHE A 25 5.96 0.90 -3.01
N LEU A 26 5.55 -0.01 -3.91
CA LEU A 26 5.72 0.15 -5.36
C LEU A 26 5.03 1.41 -5.88
N ASN A 27 3.88 1.81 -5.33
CA ASN A 27 3.25 3.09 -5.68
C ASN A 27 4.18 4.30 -5.42
N VAL A 28 4.98 4.27 -4.34
CA VAL A 28 5.98 5.31 -4.03
C VAL A 28 7.10 5.28 -5.07
N VAL A 29 7.63 4.10 -5.38
CA VAL A 29 8.73 3.91 -6.34
C VAL A 29 8.32 4.39 -7.73
N ILE A 30 7.19 3.90 -8.25
CA ILE A 30 6.65 4.24 -9.57
C ILE A 30 6.47 5.75 -9.72
N HIS A 31 6.00 6.42 -8.66
CA HIS A 31 5.76 7.86 -8.73
C HIS A 31 7.04 8.70 -8.59
N ARG A 32 7.99 8.30 -7.72
CA ARG A 32 9.11 9.15 -7.33
C ARG A 32 10.39 8.93 -8.12
N VAL A 33 10.68 7.69 -8.54
CA VAL A 33 11.93 7.37 -9.26
C VAL A 33 12.04 8.10 -10.60
N PRO A 34 11.00 8.14 -11.48
CA PRO A 34 11.08 8.90 -12.73
C PRO A 34 11.30 10.41 -12.52
N LEU A 35 10.87 10.92 -11.36
CA LEU A 35 11.02 12.32 -10.97
C LEU A 35 12.33 12.59 -10.21
N LYS A 36 13.21 11.60 -10.05
CA LYS A 36 14.45 11.67 -9.25
C LYS A 36 14.21 12.17 -7.81
N ARG A 37 13.07 11.82 -7.22
CA ARG A 37 12.72 12.18 -5.83
C ARG A 37 13.07 11.05 -4.88
N SER A 38 13.42 11.41 -3.64
CA SER A 38 13.70 10.42 -2.58
C SER A 38 12.47 9.57 -2.26
N ILE A 39 12.68 8.26 -2.11
CA ILE A 39 11.64 7.29 -1.71
C ILE A 39 11.46 7.19 -0.18
N VAL A 40 12.39 7.74 0.59
CA VAL A 40 12.41 7.64 2.06
C VAL A 40 11.75 8.86 2.71
N HIS A 41 12.10 10.07 2.25
CA HIS A 41 11.60 11.31 2.84
C HIS A 41 11.38 12.39 1.76
N PRO A 42 10.31 13.20 1.83
CA PRO A 42 9.20 13.17 2.81
C PRO A 42 8.27 11.96 2.66
N GLY A 43 7.42 11.70 3.64
CA GLY A 43 6.40 10.64 3.58
C GLY A 43 5.33 10.87 2.51
N SER A 44 4.40 9.92 2.35
CA SER A 44 3.24 10.10 1.46
C SER A 44 2.36 11.25 1.95
N ALA A 45 1.83 12.04 1.02
CA ALA A 45 0.97 13.19 1.32
C ALA A 45 -0.17 13.30 0.31
N CYS A 46 -1.27 13.94 0.71
CA CYS A 46 -2.37 14.22 -0.20
C CYS A 46 -1.91 15.16 -1.33
N PRO A 47 -2.17 14.83 -2.62
CA PRO A 47 -1.72 15.66 -3.74
C PRO A 47 -2.44 17.01 -3.84
N LYS A 48 -3.57 17.19 -3.14
CA LYS A 48 -4.36 18.43 -3.18
C LYS A 48 -4.08 19.36 -1.99
N CYS A 49 -4.12 18.84 -0.76
CA CYS A 49 -3.93 19.66 0.44
C CYS A 49 -2.53 19.55 1.07
N GLY A 50 -1.68 18.63 0.61
CA GLY A 50 -0.33 18.46 1.15
C GLY A 50 -0.25 17.83 2.54
N HIS A 51 -1.38 17.54 3.19
CA HIS A 51 -1.37 16.86 4.49
C HIS A 51 -0.68 15.50 4.40
N PRO A 52 0.19 15.17 5.37
CA PRO A 52 0.83 13.87 5.43
C PRO A 52 -0.21 12.77 5.62
N VAL A 53 -0.04 11.66 4.91
CA VAL A 53 -0.88 10.47 5.08
C VAL A 53 -0.54 9.86 6.45
N ARG A 54 -1.57 9.71 7.28
CA ARG A 54 -1.44 9.12 8.62
C ARG A 54 -1.11 7.63 8.48
N PRO A 55 -0.35 7.01 9.42
CA PRO A 55 0.02 5.60 9.30
C PRO A 55 -1.16 4.63 9.09
N TRP A 56 -2.29 4.87 9.77
CA TRP A 56 -3.51 4.07 9.62
C TRP A 56 -4.32 4.37 8.35
N ASP A 57 -4.05 5.49 7.66
CA ASP A 57 -4.62 5.78 6.34
C ASP A 57 -3.75 5.19 5.22
N ASN A 58 -2.61 4.58 5.57
CA ASN A 58 -1.67 3.93 4.65
C ASN A 58 -1.74 2.40 4.72
N ILE A 59 -2.78 1.82 5.36
CA ILE A 59 -3.03 0.38 5.34
C ILE A 59 -3.51 0.01 3.93
N PRO A 60 -2.79 -0.88 3.19
CA PRO A 60 -3.08 -1.18 1.78
C PRO A 60 -4.51 -1.65 1.58
N VAL A 61 -5.17 -1.17 0.51
CA VAL A 61 -6.56 -1.42 0.10
C VAL A 61 -7.61 -0.98 1.12
N LEU A 62 -7.49 -1.41 2.37
CA LEU A 62 -8.43 -1.20 3.46
C LEU A 62 -8.68 0.29 3.73
N SER A 63 -7.62 1.10 3.85
CA SER A 63 -7.77 2.53 4.15
C SER A 63 -8.56 3.25 3.06
N TRP A 64 -8.28 2.93 1.79
CA TRP A 64 -8.97 3.51 0.66
C TRP A 64 -10.46 3.15 0.66
N LEU A 65 -10.80 1.88 0.93
CA LEU A 65 -12.19 1.42 1.04
C LEU A 65 -12.93 2.13 2.18
N LEU A 66 -12.33 2.19 3.38
CA LEU A 66 -12.94 2.83 4.55
C LEU A 66 -13.14 4.35 4.35
N LEU A 67 -12.20 5.00 3.67
CA LEU A 67 -12.29 6.41 3.30
C LEU A 67 -13.13 6.66 2.04
N ARG A 68 -13.70 5.61 1.44
CA ARG A 68 -14.52 5.65 0.21
C ARG A 68 -13.79 6.35 -0.94
N GLY A 69 -12.50 6.07 -1.08
CA GLY A 69 -11.62 6.61 -2.11
C GLY A 69 -11.39 8.11 -2.04
N ARG A 70 -11.42 8.71 -0.85
CA ARG A 70 -11.23 10.15 -0.64
C ARG A 70 -10.19 10.45 0.42
N CYS A 71 -9.51 11.58 0.31
CA CYS A 71 -8.63 12.07 1.37
C CYS A 71 -9.43 12.31 2.65
N ARG A 72 -8.88 11.94 3.81
CA ARG A 72 -9.51 12.15 5.12
C ARG A 72 -9.83 13.61 5.40
N ASP A 73 -8.89 14.51 5.10
CA ASP A 73 -8.98 15.92 5.48
C ASP A 73 -9.72 16.76 4.43
N CYS A 74 -9.25 16.78 3.18
CA CYS A 74 -9.82 17.65 2.13
C CYS A 74 -10.86 16.98 1.23
N LYS A 75 -11.18 15.69 1.45
CA LYS A 75 -12.16 14.90 0.69
C LYS A 75 -11.92 14.79 -0.82
N THR A 76 -10.77 15.23 -1.32
CA THR A 76 -10.40 15.05 -2.72
C THR A 76 -10.40 13.56 -3.08
N PRO A 77 -10.88 13.16 -4.26
CA PRO A 77 -10.82 11.78 -4.68
C PRO A 77 -9.36 11.32 -4.81
N ILE A 78 -9.09 10.12 -4.28
CA ILE A 78 -7.82 9.42 -4.43
C ILE A 78 -8.00 8.36 -5.52
N PRO A 79 -7.21 8.40 -6.60
CA PRO A 79 -7.35 7.49 -7.73
C PRO A 79 -7.35 5.99 -7.35
N PRO A 80 -8.18 5.15 -7.98
CA PRO A 80 -8.25 3.71 -7.66
C PRO A 80 -6.99 2.94 -8.07
N ARG A 81 -6.10 3.52 -8.88
CA ARG A 81 -4.81 2.88 -9.24
C ARG A 81 -4.01 2.44 -8.00
N TYR A 82 -4.06 3.21 -6.91
CA TYR A 82 -3.29 2.93 -5.70
C TYR A 82 -3.71 1.60 -5.05
N PRO A 83 -4.99 1.43 -4.63
CA PRO A 83 -5.45 0.16 -4.07
C PRO A 83 -5.46 -0.97 -5.10
N LEU A 84 -5.56 -0.69 -6.41
CA LEU A 84 -5.46 -1.74 -7.43
C LEU A 84 -4.07 -2.36 -7.50
N VAL A 85 -3.00 -1.54 -7.49
CA VAL A 85 -1.63 -2.07 -7.45
C VAL A 85 -1.41 -2.91 -6.19
N GLU A 86 -1.88 -2.43 -5.04
CA GLU A 86 -1.80 -3.15 -3.76
C GLU A 86 -2.53 -4.50 -3.80
N ALA A 87 -3.77 -4.52 -4.28
CA ALA A 87 -4.57 -5.73 -4.40
C ALA A 87 -3.95 -6.72 -5.40
N LEU A 88 -3.51 -6.26 -6.57
CA LEU A 88 -2.90 -7.12 -7.57
C LEU A 88 -1.60 -7.73 -7.06
N THR A 89 -0.72 -6.95 -6.42
CA THR A 89 0.52 -7.50 -5.84
C THR A 89 0.21 -8.49 -4.71
N GLY A 90 -0.75 -8.19 -3.84
CA GLY A 90 -1.18 -9.12 -2.79
C GLY A 90 -1.74 -10.43 -3.34
N LEU A 91 -2.59 -10.38 -4.37
CA LEU A 91 -3.15 -11.56 -5.02
C LEU A 91 -2.08 -12.41 -5.72
N LEU A 92 -1.10 -11.77 -6.37
CA LEU A 92 0.01 -12.48 -7.00
C LEU A 92 0.85 -13.23 -5.97
N PHE A 93 1.12 -12.63 -4.81
CA PHE A 93 1.86 -13.30 -3.73
C PHE A 93 1.05 -14.40 -3.03
N ALA A 94 -0.26 -14.22 -2.89
CA ALA A 94 -1.12 -15.25 -2.32
C ALA A 94 -1.26 -16.50 -3.20
N GLY A 95 -0.97 -16.39 -4.51
CA GLY A 95 -1.06 -17.47 -5.49
C GLY A 95 0.25 -18.22 -5.78
N THR A 96 1.35 -17.89 -5.09
CA THR A 96 2.67 -18.57 -5.20
C THR A 96 2.85 -19.58 -4.10
#